data_AF-A0A3C1XZK2-F1
#
_entry.id   AF-A0A3C1XZK2-F1
#
_cell.length_a   1.000
_cell.length_b   1.000
_cell.length_c   1.000
_cell.angle_alpha   90.00
_cell.angle_beta   90.00
_cell.angle_gamma   90.00
#
_symmetry.space_group_name_H-M   'P 1'
#
loop_
_entity.id
_entity.type
_entity.pdbx_description
1 polymer ?
#
loop_
_entity_poly.entity_id
_entity_poly.type
_entity_poly.pdbx_seq_one_letter_code
_entity_poly.pdbx_strand_id
1 'polypeptide(L)' 'MGAASVDPGILEAAAQWYALLSSGAAGEQERARWQAWMDADNAHRRAWQRVEDVGAQFDALVAQPMGREAGLAS' A
#
# COMPACT_ATOMS: atom_id res chain seq x y z
N MET A 1 -23.60 6.49 -13.70
CA MET A 1 -22.26 7.13 -13.60
C MET A 1 -21.30 6.11 -13.00
N GLY A 2 -20.32 5.63 -13.77
CA GLY A 2 -19.34 4.65 -13.29
C GLY A 2 -18.54 5.25 -12.15
N ALA A 3 -18.40 4.51 -11.05
CA ALA A 3 -17.45 4.84 -10.00
C ALA A 3 -16.10 5.13 -10.67
N ALA A 4 -15.56 6.33 -10.47
CA ALA A 4 -14.37 6.81 -11.12
C ALA A 4 -13.24 5.79 -10.96
N SER A 5 -12.99 5.03 -12.02
CA SER A 5 -11.86 4.12 -12.11
C SER A 5 -10.60 4.97 -11.93
N VAL A 6 -9.85 4.74 -10.86
CA VAL A 6 -8.51 5.32 -10.75
C VAL A 6 -7.75 4.90 -12.01
N ASP A 7 -7.12 5.86 -12.67
CA ASP A 7 -6.38 5.58 -13.89
C ASP A 7 -5.29 4.52 -13.60
N PRO A 8 -5.16 3.47 -14.42
CA PRO A 8 -4.21 2.39 -14.17
C PRO A 8 -2.77 2.92 -14.04
N GLY A 9 -2.38 3.96 -14.79
CA GLY A 9 -1.05 4.54 -14.68
C GLY A 9 -0.80 5.23 -13.33
N ILE A 10 -1.84 5.82 -12.74
CA ILE A 10 -1.77 6.38 -11.38
C ILE A 10 -1.70 5.26 -10.34
N LEU A 11 -2.42 4.16 -10.56
CA LEU A 11 -2.36 2.98 -9.69
C LEU A 11 -0.95 2.34 -9.71
N GLU A 12 -0.34 2.25 -10.89
CA GLU A 12 1.05 1.77 -11.06
C GLU A 12 2.06 2.70 -10.36
N ALA A 13 1.88 4.02 -10.46
CA ALA A 13 2.70 4.98 -9.73
C ALA A 13 2.57 4.82 -8.21
N ALA A 14 1.33 4.62 -7.71
CA ALA A 14 1.09 4.33 -6.29
C ALA A 14 1.76 3.02 -5.84
N ALA A 15 1.67 1.96 -6.65
CA ALA A 15 2.30 0.68 -6.35
C ALA A 15 3.82 0.76 -6.29
N GLN A 16 4.45 1.53 -7.19
CA GLN A 16 5.89 1.79 -7.16
C GLN A 16 6.31 2.53 -5.88
N TRP A 17 5.56 3.55 -5.46
CA TRP A 17 5.82 4.22 -4.19
C TRP A 17 5.67 3.28 -2.99
N TYR A 18 4.67 2.41 -3.00
CA TYR A 18 4.45 1.45 -1.92
C TYR A 18 5.61 0.47 -1.80
N ALA A 19 6.06 -0.10 -2.93
CA ALA A 19 7.22 -0.98 -2.94
C ALA A 19 8.50 -0.29 -2.42
N LEU A 20 8.73 0.96 -2.84
CA LEU A 20 9.90 1.74 -2.41
C LEU A 20 9.86 2.08 -0.91
N LEU A 21 8.70 2.51 -0.40
CA LEU A 21 8.51 2.85 1.01
C LEU A 21 8.54 1.60 1.90
N SER A 22 7.88 0.52 1.48
CA SER A 22 7.84 -0.76 2.20
C SER A 22 9.18 -1.49 2.19
N SER A 23 10.04 -1.26 1.19
CA SER A 23 11.39 -1.83 1.15
C SER A 23 12.33 -1.23 2.21
N GLY A 24 11.96 -0.10 2.84
CA GLY A 24 12.84 0.62 3.76
C GLY A 24 14.01 1.35 3.08
N ALA A 25 14.12 1.27 1.76
CA ALA A 25 15.15 1.93 0.96
C ALA A 25 14.86 3.41 0.70
N ALA A 26 13.61 3.86 0.91
CA ALA A 26 13.24 5.26 0.75
C ALA A 26 13.97 6.14 1.78
N GLY A 27 14.73 7.12 1.29
CA GLY A 27 15.29 8.20 2.09
C GLY A 27 14.32 9.35 2.30
N GLU A 28 14.80 10.43 2.93
CA GLU A 28 14.01 11.65 3.16
C GLU A 28 13.61 12.34 1.85
N GLN A 29 14.49 12.31 0.84
CA GLN A 29 14.20 12.85 -0.50
C GLN A 29 13.07 12.10 -1.20
N GLU A 30 13.06 10.76 -1.10
CA GLU A 30 12.00 9.93 -1.68
C GLU A 30 10.66 10.19 -0.98
N ARG A 31 10.68 10.32 0.35
CA ARG A 31 9.48 10.69 1.14
C ARG A 31 8.95 12.08 0.74
N ALA A 32 9.81 13.06 0.54
CA ALA A 32 9.40 14.40 0.11
C ALA A 32 8.80 14.38 -1.31
N ARG A 33 9.38 13.61 -2.24
CA ARG A 33 8.84 13.42 -3.59
C ARG A 33 7.49 12.72 -3.59
N TRP A 34 7.33 11.70 -2.74
CA TRP A 34 6.06 11.02 -2.54
C TRP A 34 4.99 11.97 -2.00
N GLN A 35 5.32 12.80 -1.00
CA GLN A 35 4.40 13.81 -0.47
C GLN A 35 3.99 14.84 -1.54
N ALA A 36 4.95 15.35 -2.32
CA ALA A 36 4.66 16.27 -3.42
C ALA A 36 3.76 15.62 -4.49
N TRP A 37 3.97 14.34 -4.79
CA TRP A 37 3.09 13.58 -5.69
C TRP A 37 1.68 13.44 -5.12
N MET A 38 1.52 13.14 -3.83
CA MET A 38 0.22 13.05 -3.16
C MET A 38 -0.53 14.38 -3.08
N ASP A 39 0.19 15.50 -3.02
CA ASP A 39 -0.41 16.84 -2.98
C ASP A 39 -0.85 17.32 -4.38
N ALA A 40 -0.18 16.87 -5.44
CA ALA A 40 -0.44 17.30 -6.81
C ALA A 40 -1.85 16.99 -7.32
N ASP A 41 -2.46 15.86 -6.92
CA ASP A 41 -3.81 15.51 -7.35
C ASP A 41 -4.54 14.62 -6.32
N ASN A 42 -5.86 14.80 -6.21
CA ASN A 42 -6.72 13.93 -5.43
C ASN A 42 -6.79 12.49 -5.99
N ALA A 43 -6.61 12.31 -7.30
CA ALA A 43 -6.54 11.00 -7.95
C ALA A 43 -5.36 10.17 -7.42
N HIS A 44 -4.22 10.81 -7.17
CA HIS A 44 -3.05 10.16 -6.58
C HIS A 44 -3.34 9.63 -5.18
N ARG A 45 -4.03 10.41 -4.35
CA ARG A 45 -4.44 9.97 -3.01
C ARG A 45 -5.41 8.79 -3.05
N ARG A 46 -6.36 8.81 -3.98
CA ARG A 46 -7.30 7.68 -4.17
C ARG A 46 -6.57 6.41 -4.61
N ALA A 47 -5.59 6.53 -5.50
CA ALA A 47 -4.76 5.41 -5.93
C ALA A 47 -3.91 4.87 -4.77
N TRP A 48 -3.28 5.76 -4.01
CA TRP A 48 -2.49 5.41 -2.83
C TRP A 48 -3.31 4.63 -1.81
N GLN A 49 -4.49 5.13 -1.45
CA GLN A 49 -5.40 4.43 -0.53
C GLN A 49 -5.77 3.02 -1.02
N ARG A 50 -5.96 2.83 -2.32
CA ARG A 50 -6.27 1.51 -2.88
C ARG A 50 -5.08 0.56 -2.77
N VAL A 51 -3.86 1.03 -3.01
CA VAL A 51 -2.64 0.24 -2.87
C VAL A 51 -2.39 -0.11 -1.40
N GLU A 52 -2.62 0.81 -0.47
CA GLU A 52 -2.52 0.55 0.98
C GLU A 52 -3.52 -0.51 1.44
N ASP A 53 -4.78 -0.43 1.01
CA ASP A 53 -5.81 -1.42 1.34
C ASP A 53 -5.44 -2.83 0.86
N VAL A 54 -4.91 -2.93 -0.36
CA VAL A 54 -4.42 -4.21 -0.90
C VAL A 54 -3.18 -4.69 -0.13
N GLY A 55 -2.22 -3.80 0.14
CA GLY A 55 -1.01 -4.11 0.89
C GLY A 55 -1.30 -4.58 2.31
N ALA A 56 -2.23 -3.93 3.01
CA ALA A 56 -2.67 -4.32 4.35
C ALA A 56 -3.34 -5.69 4.38
N GLN A 57 -4.12 -6.04 3.35
CA GLN A 57 -4.69 -7.40 3.23
C GLN A 57 -3.59 -8.45 3.04
N PHE A 58 -2.56 -8.18 2.25
CA PHE A 58 -1.42 -9.08 2.10
C PHE A 58 -0.63 -9.23 3.40
N ASP A 59 -0.34 -8.14 4.10
CA ASP A 59 0.35 -8.18 5.39
C ASP A 59 -0.46 -8.97 6.42
N ALA A 60 -1.78 -8.71 6.50
CA ALA A 60 -2.68 -9.46 7.35
C ALA A 60 -2.66 -10.97 7.05
N LEU A 61 -2.58 -11.37 5.77
CA LEU A 61 -2.48 -12.78 5.37
C LEU A 61 -1.15 -13.43 5.75
N VAL A 62 -0.04 -12.67 5.73
CA VAL A 62 1.30 -13.13 6.14
C VAL A 62 1.46 -13.16 7.66
N ALA A 63 0.81 -12.22 8.36
CA ALA A 63 0.81 -12.12 9.82
C ALA A 63 -0.04 -13.21 10.49
N GLN A 64 -0.88 -13.94 9.72
CA GLN A 64 -1.66 -15.06 10.24
C GLN A 64 -0.70 -16.17 10.69
N PRO A 65 -0.62 -16.48 11.99
CA PRO A 65 0.15 -17.61 12.44
C PRO A 65 -0.62 -18.87 12.07
N MET A 66 -0.32 -19.44 10.90
CA MET A 66 -0.69 -20.82 10.57
C MET A 66 0.13 -21.75 11.49
N GLY A 67 -0.29 -21.88 12.77
CA GLY A 67 0.38 -22.76 13.73
C GLY A 67 0.42 -22.29 15.19
N ARG A 68 -0.72 -21.93 15.81
CA ARG A 68 -0.81 -21.94 17.29
C ARG A 68 -2.07 -22.61 17.84
N GLU A 69 -2.72 -23.48 17.06
CA GLU A 69 -3.84 -24.31 17.53
C GLU A 69 -3.49 -25.80 17.37
N ALA A 70 -2.62 -26.32 18.24
CA ALA A 70 -2.51 -27.75 18.58
C ALA A 70 -1.50 -27.92 19.72
N GLY A 71 -1.86 -27.50 20.93
CA GLY A 71 -0.94 -27.62 22.06
C GLY A 71 -1.43 -26.99 23.35
N LEU A 72 -2.68 -27.20 23.72
CA LEU A 72 -3.11 -27.03 25.11
C LEU A 72 -3.73 -28.33 25.58
N ALA A 73 -2.87 -29.12 26.22
CA ALA A 73 -3.26 -30.18 27.13
C ALA A 73 -4.05 -29.57 28.29
N SER A 74 -5.16 -30.21 28.66
CA SER A 74 -5.67 -30.33 30.04
C SER A 74 -6.61 -31.53 30.10
#